data_AF-A0A8S3TQR3-F1
#
_entry.id   AF-A0A8S3TQR3-F1
#
_cell.length_a   1.000
_cell.length_b   1.000
_cell.length_c   1.000
_cell.angle_alpha   90.00
_cell.angle_beta   90.00
_cell.angle_gamma   90.00
#
_symmetry.space_group_name_H-M   'P 1'
#
loop_
_entity.id
_entity.type
_entity.pdbx_description
1 polymer ?
#
loop_
_entity_poly.entity_id
_entity_poly.type
_entity_poly.pdbx_seq_one_letter_code
_entity_poly.pdbx_strand_id
1 'polypeptide(L)'
;MKDEKSNRPENCEGLVPVQTDQLVWDLLWPRTRTNDNRMRQCQTTVVRGATYLSKVVNRLDTILGKEDTQNKPELEGILDDCMDSLALFGHANKEICLARRELMKPDVKGEYSHLFNKTQPFNKWLFGGDVSKTVKDIGECSKISNRLSVGNGYSQFRGGFRGGWRSSWNRRRGRGRGGRGRGSASRSIDKSE
;
A
#
# COMPACT_ATOMS: atom_id res chain seq x y z
N MET A 1 -32.29 -11.34 -8.52
CA MET A 1 -30.90 -11.77 -8.74
C MET A 1 -30.61 -12.80 -7.67
N LYS A 2 -30.53 -14.09 -8.03
CA LYS A 2 -30.56 -15.20 -7.06
C LYS A 2 -29.33 -15.16 -6.13
N ASP A 3 -29.58 -15.49 -4.88
CA ASP A 3 -28.74 -15.27 -3.71
C ASP A 3 -27.29 -15.76 -3.85
N GLU A 4 -26.35 -14.88 -3.46
CA GLU A 4 -24.89 -15.05 -3.40
C GLU A 4 -24.40 -16.28 -2.60
N LYS A 5 -25.30 -16.98 -1.91
CA LYS A 5 -24.97 -18.11 -1.02
C LYS A 5 -24.75 -19.46 -1.73
N SER A 6 -25.21 -19.68 -2.96
CA SER A 6 -25.34 -21.05 -3.50
C SER A 6 -24.24 -21.53 -4.47
N ASN A 7 -23.15 -20.79 -4.69
CA ASN A 7 -22.16 -21.14 -5.72
C ASN A 7 -20.81 -21.64 -5.22
N ARG A 8 -20.56 -21.65 -3.90
CA ARG A 8 -19.26 -22.04 -3.31
C ARG A 8 -19.26 -23.52 -2.97
N PRO A 9 -18.27 -24.31 -3.42
CA PRO A 9 -18.12 -25.69 -2.96
C PRO A 9 -17.71 -25.68 -1.47
N GLU A 10 -18.32 -26.54 -0.66
CA GLU A 10 -18.20 -26.50 0.81
C GLU A 10 -16.75 -26.65 1.29
N ASN A 11 -15.93 -27.39 0.54
CA ASN A 11 -14.51 -27.65 0.82
C ASN A 11 -13.56 -26.46 0.57
N CYS A 12 -14.05 -25.31 0.10
CA CYS A 12 -13.21 -24.14 -0.18
C CYS A 12 -13.66 -22.92 0.62
N GLU A 13 -13.32 -22.88 1.91
CA GLU A 13 -13.62 -21.74 2.80
C GLU A 13 -12.86 -20.46 2.42
N GLY A 14 -11.70 -20.59 1.78
CA GLY A 14 -10.86 -19.47 1.34
C GLY A 14 -11.34 -18.75 0.07
N LEU A 15 -12.35 -19.28 -0.64
CA LEU A 15 -12.94 -18.64 -1.83
C LEU A 15 -13.94 -17.55 -1.44
N VAL A 16 -13.51 -16.62 -0.59
CA VAL A 16 -14.30 -15.46 -0.18
C VAL A 16 -13.45 -14.20 -0.41
N PRO A 17 -14.01 -13.11 -0.95
CA PRO A 17 -13.30 -11.84 -1.02
C PRO A 17 -12.86 -11.40 0.38
N VAL A 18 -11.55 -11.14 0.53
CA VAL A 18 -10.96 -10.77 1.82
C VAL A 18 -11.53 -9.44 2.27
N GLN A 19 -12.03 -9.39 3.50
CA GLN A 19 -12.66 -8.19 4.06
C GLN A 19 -11.61 -7.33 4.78
N THR A 20 -11.74 -6.00 4.66
CA THR A 20 -10.94 -5.07 5.45
C THR A 20 -11.44 -5.08 6.88
N ASP A 21 -10.55 -5.23 7.85
CA ASP A 21 -10.87 -5.17 9.27
C ASP A 21 -11.48 -3.81 9.65
N GLN A 22 -12.58 -3.82 10.40
CA GLN A 22 -13.39 -2.62 10.67
C GLN A 22 -12.57 -1.49 11.32
N LEU A 23 -11.69 -1.84 12.27
CA LEU A 23 -10.81 -0.86 12.93
C LEU A 23 -9.87 -0.16 11.95
N VAL A 24 -9.35 -0.87 10.95
CA VAL A 24 -8.52 -0.26 9.91
C VAL A 24 -9.40 0.58 9.00
N TRP A 25 -10.55 0.03 8.58
CA TRP A 25 -11.50 0.71 7.71
C TRP A 25 -11.91 2.09 8.23
N ASP A 26 -12.19 2.20 9.53
CA ASP A 26 -12.62 3.43 10.18
C ASP A 26 -11.53 4.51 10.18
N LEU A 27 -10.26 4.14 10.09
CA LEU A 27 -9.11 5.05 10.02
C LEU A 27 -8.82 5.56 8.60
N LEU A 28 -9.28 4.84 7.56
CA LEU A 28 -8.98 5.18 6.17
C LEU A 28 -9.68 6.47 5.72
N TRP A 29 -9.01 7.23 4.87
CA TRP A 29 -9.59 8.38 4.19
C TRP A 29 -10.66 7.94 3.17
N PRO A 30 -11.68 8.77 2.89
CA PRO A 30 -12.75 8.43 1.94
C PRO A 30 -12.24 8.02 0.56
N ARG A 31 -11.16 8.66 0.08
CA ARG A 31 -10.52 8.33 -1.19
C ARG A 31 -9.92 6.91 -1.16
N THR A 32 -9.23 6.55 -0.10
CA THR A 32 -8.61 5.24 0.09
C THR A 32 -9.67 4.15 0.20
N ARG A 33 -10.76 4.38 0.93
CA ARG A 33 -11.94 3.48 0.96
C ARG A 33 -12.54 3.27 -0.44
N THR A 34 -12.65 4.33 -1.23
CA THR A 34 -13.16 4.25 -2.61
C THR A 34 -12.25 3.39 -3.48
N ASN A 35 -10.92 3.57 -3.38
CA ASN A 35 -9.95 2.74 -4.09
C ASN A 35 -9.99 1.28 -3.62
N ASP A 36 -10.10 1.05 -2.31
CA ASP A 36 -10.22 -0.30 -1.74
C ASP A 36 -11.47 -1.03 -2.24
N ASN A 37 -12.61 -0.34 -2.29
CA ASN A 37 -13.84 -0.90 -2.83
C ASN A 37 -13.68 -1.36 -4.29
N ARG A 38 -12.96 -0.59 -5.11
CA ARG A 38 -12.65 -0.99 -6.50
C ARG A 38 -11.75 -2.21 -6.55
N MET A 39 -10.69 -2.26 -5.74
CA MET A 39 -9.80 -3.42 -5.66
C MET A 39 -10.54 -4.66 -5.14
N ARG A 40 -11.44 -4.51 -4.17
CA ARG A 40 -12.29 -5.59 -3.67
C ARG A 40 -13.25 -6.10 -4.74
N GLN A 41 -13.75 -5.24 -5.62
CA GLN A 41 -14.55 -5.67 -6.76
C GLN A 41 -13.71 -6.53 -7.72
N CYS A 42 -12.49 -6.13 -8.05
CA CYS A 42 -11.54 -6.95 -8.81
C CYS A 42 -11.21 -8.28 -8.12
N GLN A 43 -11.02 -8.25 -6.81
CA GLN A 43 -10.80 -9.47 -6.03
C GLN A 43 -11.99 -10.43 -6.14
N THR A 44 -13.21 -9.88 -6.09
CA THR A 44 -14.45 -10.66 -6.20
C THR A 44 -14.56 -11.35 -7.56
N THR A 45 -14.18 -10.68 -8.66
CA THR A 45 -14.19 -11.32 -9.98
C THR A 45 -13.16 -12.43 -10.10
N VAL A 46 -11.94 -12.23 -9.56
CA VAL A 46 -10.88 -13.26 -9.49
C VAL A 46 -11.35 -14.49 -8.71
N VAL A 47 -11.89 -14.30 -7.50
CA VAL A 47 -12.39 -15.39 -6.65
C VAL A 47 -13.56 -16.14 -7.33
N ARG A 48 -14.45 -15.43 -8.01
CA ARG A 48 -15.53 -16.05 -8.78
C ARG A 48 -14.99 -16.88 -9.95
N GLY A 49 -14.00 -16.38 -10.68
CA GLY A 49 -13.31 -17.12 -11.74
C GLY A 49 -12.73 -18.44 -11.21
N ALA A 50 -11.97 -18.36 -10.12
CA ALA A 50 -11.44 -19.53 -9.43
C ALA A 50 -12.55 -20.51 -9.02
N THR A 51 -13.66 -20.02 -8.48
CA THR A 51 -14.78 -20.86 -8.06
C THR A 51 -15.40 -21.64 -9.23
N TYR A 52 -15.58 -21.01 -10.38
CA TYR A 52 -16.07 -21.70 -11.57
C TYR A 52 -15.07 -22.73 -12.08
N LEU A 53 -13.78 -22.39 -12.09
CA LEU A 53 -12.72 -23.30 -12.51
C LEU A 53 -12.59 -24.52 -11.58
N SER A 54 -12.72 -24.35 -10.26
CA SER A 54 -12.77 -25.47 -9.31
C SER A 54 -13.94 -26.43 -9.59
N LYS A 55 -15.08 -25.93 -10.07
CA LYS A 55 -16.19 -26.79 -10.49
C LYS A 55 -15.85 -27.57 -11.76
N VAL A 56 -15.10 -26.99 -12.69
CA VAL A 56 -14.62 -27.68 -13.89
C VAL A 56 -13.65 -28.79 -13.49
N VAL A 57 -12.67 -28.49 -12.64
CA VAL A 57 -11.73 -29.47 -12.06
C VAL A 57 -12.46 -30.64 -11.42
N ASN A 58 -13.43 -30.38 -10.52
CA ASN A 58 -14.20 -31.46 -9.88
C ASN A 58 -14.96 -32.33 -10.88
N ARG A 59 -15.50 -31.73 -11.95
CA ARG A 59 -16.20 -32.49 -13.00
C ARG A 59 -15.24 -33.33 -13.83
N LEU A 60 -14.07 -32.79 -14.17
CA LEU A 60 -13.03 -33.51 -14.90
C LEU A 60 -12.50 -34.69 -14.08
N ASP A 61 -12.21 -34.48 -12.80
CA ASP A 61 -11.80 -35.53 -11.87
C ASP A 61 -12.84 -36.66 -11.78
N THR A 62 -14.13 -36.30 -11.69
CA THR A 62 -15.24 -37.28 -11.70
C THR A 62 -15.31 -38.07 -13.02
N ILE A 63 -14.95 -37.46 -14.16
CA ILE A 63 -14.92 -38.15 -15.46
C ILE A 63 -13.70 -39.08 -15.53
N LEU A 64 -12.53 -38.61 -15.10
CA LEU A 64 -11.29 -39.39 -15.09
C LEU A 64 -11.38 -40.63 -14.20
N GLY A 65 -12.11 -40.53 -13.08
CA GLY A 65 -12.35 -41.66 -12.16
C GLY A 65 -13.23 -42.79 -12.71
N LYS A 66 -13.82 -42.66 -13.91
CA LYS A 66 -14.61 -43.73 -14.54
C LYS A 66 -13.71 -44.70 -15.31
N GLU A 67 -13.99 -45.99 -15.23
CA GLU A 67 -13.19 -47.04 -15.87
C GLU A 67 -13.18 -46.90 -17.41
N ASP A 68 -14.33 -46.60 -18.02
CA ASP A 68 -14.55 -46.55 -19.48
C ASP A 68 -14.14 -45.25 -20.18
N THR A 69 -13.53 -44.30 -19.45
CA THR A 69 -13.22 -42.98 -20.01
C THR A 69 -12.22 -43.10 -21.15
N GLN A 70 -12.69 -42.73 -22.35
CA GLN A 70 -11.84 -42.56 -23.53
C GLN A 70 -11.07 -41.25 -23.42
N ASN A 71 -9.90 -41.16 -24.06
CA ASN A 71 -9.04 -39.97 -24.06
C ASN A 71 -8.54 -39.52 -22.67
N LYS A 72 -8.37 -40.45 -21.71
CA LYS A 72 -7.77 -40.17 -20.39
C LYS A 72 -6.54 -39.25 -20.42
N PRO A 73 -5.49 -39.50 -21.23
CA PRO A 73 -4.29 -38.65 -21.21
C PRO A 73 -4.56 -37.20 -21.64
N GLU A 74 -5.49 -36.97 -22.55
CA GLU A 74 -5.88 -35.61 -22.96
C GLU A 74 -6.64 -34.91 -21.84
N LEU A 75 -7.56 -35.62 -21.16
CA LEU A 75 -8.31 -35.10 -20.03
C LEU A 75 -7.43 -34.81 -18.81
N GLU A 76 -6.41 -35.61 -18.56
CA GLU A 76 -5.39 -35.36 -17.53
C GLU A 76 -4.61 -34.08 -17.85
N GLY A 77 -4.20 -33.86 -19.11
CA GLY A 77 -3.56 -32.61 -19.51
C GLY A 77 -4.44 -31.37 -19.31
N ILE A 78 -5.75 -31.48 -19.63
CA ILE A 78 -6.71 -30.39 -19.35
C ILE A 78 -6.87 -30.16 -17.85
N LEU A 79 -6.87 -31.23 -17.04
CA LEU A 79 -6.94 -31.12 -15.58
C LEU A 79 -5.72 -30.37 -15.03
N ASP A 80 -4.51 -30.69 -15.50
CA ASP A 80 -3.28 -30.01 -15.13
C ASP A 80 -3.32 -28.52 -15.49
N ASP A 81 -3.72 -28.17 -16.72
CA ASP A 81 -3.91 -26.78 -17.16
C ASP A 81 -4.92 -26.02 -16.28
N CYS A 82 -5.99 -26.69 -15.84
CA CYS A 82 -6.98 -26.12 -14.93
C CYS A 82 -6.40 -25.90 -13.53
N MET A 83 -5.58 -26.82 -13.02
CA MET A 83 -4.93 -26.71 -11.72
C MET A 83 -3.89 -25.56 -11.72
N ASP A 84 -3.10 -25.44 -12.78
CA ASP A 84 -2.17 -24.32 -12.96
C ASP A 84 -2.90 -22.98 -13.04
N SER A 85 -4.02 -22.95 -13.79
CA SER A 85 -4.90 -21.78 -13.85
C SER A 85 -5.46 -21.41 -12.47
N LEU A 86 -5.88 -22.39 -11.64
CA LEU A 86 -6.29 -22.15 -10.25
C LEU A 86 -5.17 -21.57 -9.40
N ALA A 87 -3.94 -22.07 -9.55
CA ALA A 87 -2.77 -21.52 -8.86
C ALA A 87 -2.54 -20.04 -9.23
N LEU A 88 -2.70 -19.68 -10.51
CA LEU A 88 -2.62 -18.30 -10.98
C LEU A 88 -3.72 -17.41 -10.37
N PHE A 89 -4.96 -17.88 -10.28
CA PHE A 89 -6.02 -17.14 -9.58
C PHE A 89 -5.68 -16.93 -8.10
N GLY A 90 -5.15 -17.94 -7.43
CA GLY A 90 -4.69 -17.85 -6.04
C GLY A 90 -3.57 -16.81 -5.87
N HIS A 91 -2.59 -16.81 -6.77
CA HIS A 91 -1.50 -15.84 -6.79
C HIS A 91 -2.01 -14.41 -7.06
N ALA A 92 -2.87 -14.22 -8.05
CA ALA A 92 -3.49 -12.93 -8.35
C ALA A 92 -4.27 -12.38 -7.16
N ASN A 93 -5.02 -13.24 -6.46
CA ASN A 93 -5.74 -12.85 -5.25
C ASN A 93 -4.80 -12.39 -4.12
N LYS A 94 -3.67 -13.07 -3.94
CA LYS A 94 -2.63 -12.67 -2.97
C LYS A 94 -2.03 -11.30 -3.32
N GLU A 95 -1.67 -11.07 -4.58
CA GLU A 95 -1.12 -9.78 -5.03
C GLU A 95 -2.12 -8.63 -4.86
N ILE A 96 -3.41 -8.87 -5.12
CA ILE A 96 -4.46 -7.87 -4.82
C ILE A 96 -4.49 -7.56 -3.32
N CYS A 97 -4.45 -8.55 -2.44
CA CYS A 97 -4.41 -8.32 -0.99
C CYS A 97 -3.19 -7.50 -0.57
N LEU A 98 -2.01 -7.79 -1.13
CA LEU A 98 -0.78 -7.04 -0.87
C LEU A 98 -0.90 -5.59 -1.35
N ALA A 99 -1.39 -5.38 -2.58
CA ALA A 99 -1.59 -4.05 -3.13
C ALA A 99 -2.57 -3.22 -2.28
N ARG A 100 -3.66 -3.84 -1.79
CA ARG A 100 -4.62 -3.21 -0.87
C ARG A 100 -3.93 -2.75 0.41
N ARG A 101 -3.11 -3.60 1.04
CA ARG A 101 -2.33 -3.22 2.24
C ARG A 101 -1.40 -2.04 1.97
N GLU A 102 -0.62 -2.08 0.88
CA GLU A 102 0.33 -1.01 0.55
C GLU A 102 -0.37 0.34 0.30
N LEU A 103 -1.54 0.32 -0.36
CA LEU A 103 -2.30 1.54 -0.64
C LEU A 103 -3.01 2.12 0.59
N MET A 104 -3.33 1.30 1.60
CA MET A 104 -3.90 1.75 2.87
C MET A 104 -2.86 2.31 3.84
N LYS A 105 -1.61 1.86 3.72
CA LYS A 105 -0.51 2.19 4.64
C LYS A 105 -0.32 3.70 4.90
N PRO A 106 -0.44 4.61 3.92
CA PRO A 106 -0.25 6.05 4.14
C PRO A 106 -1.31 6.70 5.05
N ASP A 107 -2.49 6.11 5.15
CA ASP A 107 -3.60 6.65 5.95
C ASP A 107 -3.43 6.37 7.45
N VAL A 108 -2.51 5.46 7.81
CA VAL A 108 -2.27 5.05 9.20
C VAL A 108 -0.92 5.57 9.69
N LYS A 109 -0.85 5.93 10.97
CA LYS A 109 0.39 6.43 11.59
C LYS A 109 1.54 5.43 11.42
N GLY A 110 2.74 5.95 11.15
CA GLY A 110 3.93 5.14 10.89
C GLY A 110 4.31 4.16 12.01
N GLU A 111 3.92 4.43 13.25
CA GLU A 111 4.10 3.51 14.40
C GLU A 111 3.36 2.17 14.22
N TYR A 112 2.27 2.15 13.44
CA TYR A 112 1.52 0.93 13.09
C TYR A 112 1.87 0.39 11.70
N SER A 113 2.94 0.87 11.06
CA SER A 113 3.36 0.41 9.72
C SER A 113 3.59 -1.11 9.65
N HIS A 114 3.93 -1.75 10.78
CA HIS A 114 4.12 -3.19 10.87
C HIS A 114 2.82 -3.99 10.65
N LEU A 115 1.65 -3.39 10.88
CA LEU A 115 0.34 -3.98 10.58
C LEU A 115 0.18 -4.28 9.07
N PHE A 116 0.82 -3.48 8.22
CA PHE A 116 0.73 -3.59 6.76
C PHE A 116 1.82 -4.48 6.16
N ASN A 117 2.59 -5.20 6.99
CA ASN A 117 3.67 -6.04 6.50
C ASN A 117 3.15 -7.24 5.67
N LYS A 118 3.94 -7.68 4.70
CA LYS A 118 3.59 -8.75 3.75
C LYS A 118 3.54 -10.13 4.40
N THR A 119 4.16 -10.29 5.57
CA THR A 119 4.24 -11.55 6.33
C THR A 119 2.96 -11.89 7.09
N GLN A 120 2.05 -10.93 7.26
CA GLN A 120 0.78 -11.19 7.93
C GLN A 120 -0.10 -12.14 7.09
N PRO A 121 -0.64 -13.22 7.68
CA PRO A 121 -1.48 -14.16 6.94
C PRO A 121 -2.75 -13.49 6.42
N PHE A 122 -3.17 -13.88 5.22
CA PHE A 122 -4.47 -13.52 4.68
C PHE A 122 -5.45 -14.62 5.07
N ASN A 123 -6.46 -14.28 5.88
CA ASN A 123 -7.60 -15.16 6.13
C ASN A 123 -8.86 -14.50 5.56
N LYS A 124 -10.02 -14.70 6.17
CA LYS A 124 -11.24 -13.94 5.83
C LYS A 124 -11.04 -12.42 5.94
N TRP A 125 -10.09 -11.99 6.75
CA TRP A 125 -9.74 -10.60 7.04
C TRP A 125 -8.37 -10.22 6.45
N LEU A 126 -8.28 -8.98 5.99
CA LEU A 126 -7.09 -8.45 5.32
C LEU A 126 -5.92 -8.29 6.28
N PHE A 127 -6.18 -8.13 7.58
CA PHE A 127 -5.18 -8.01 8.66
C PHE A 127 -5.31 -9.11 9.72
N GLY A 128 -5.93 -10.23 9.35
CA GLY A 128 -5.99 -11.43 10.19
C GLY A 128 -7.11 -11.47 11.24
N GLY A 129 -7.92 -10.41 11.40
CA GLY A 129 -9.08 -10.37 12.31
C GLY A 129 -8.76 -9.90 13.73
N ASP A 130 -7.50 -10.01 14.16
CA ASP A 130 -7.03 -9.65 15.49
C ASP A 130 -6.24 -8.32 15.49
N VAL A 131 -6.72 -7.31 14.76
CA VAL A 131 -6.06 -5.99 14.65
C VAL A 131 -5.81 -5.37 16.02
N SER A 132 -6.78 -5.46 16.94
CA SER A 132 -6.62 -4.94 18.31
C SER A 132 -5.45 -5.59 19.06
N LYS A 133 -5.25 -6.90 18.88
CA LYS A 133 -4.17 -7.63 19.53
C LYS A 133 -2.84 -7.24 18.91
N THR A 134 -2.75 -7.20 17.59
CA THR A 134 -1.52 -6.78 16.90
C THR A 134 -1.13 -5.33 17.20
N VAL A 135 -2.08 -4.42 17.33
CA VAL A 135 -1.82 -3.04 17.77
C VAL A 135 -1.27 -2.99 19.19
N LYS A 136 -1.81 -3.79 20.13
CA LYS A 136 -1.28 -3.90 21.50
C LYS A 136 0.14 -4.48 21.50
N ASP A 137 0.36 -5.58 20.78
CA ASP A 137 1.66 -6.24 20.66
C ASP A 137 2.70 -5.29 20.06
N ILE A 138 2.34 -4.49 19.05
CA ILE A 138 3.19 -3.43 18.49
C ILE A 138 3.55 -2.42 19.59
N GLY A 139 2.58 -1.94 20.37
CA GLY A 139 2.81 -1.01 21.47
C GLY A 139 3.70 -1.58 22.58
N GLU A 140 3.57 -2.86 22.90
CA GLU A 140 4.43 -3.57 23.87
C GLU A 140 5.85 -3.76 23.33
N CYS A 141 6.00 -4.16 22.08
CA CYS A 141 7.28 -4.23 21.38
C CYS A 141 7.99 -2.88 21.33
N SER A 142 7.27 -1.78 21.09
CA SER A 142 7.85 -0.43 21.14
C SER A 142 8.35 -0.07 22.54
N LYS A 143 7.63 -0.44 23.61
CA LYS A 143 8.08 -0.24 24.99
C LYS A 143 9.33 -1.06 25.32
N ILE A 144 9.37 -2.31 24.88
CA ILE A 144 10.53 -3.20 25.07
C ILE A 144 11.72 -2.68 24.27
N SER A 145 11.52 -2.32 23.00
CA SER A 145 12.54 -1.71 22.14
C SER A 145 13.15 -0.47 22.79
N ASN A 146 12.34 0.43 23.35
CA ASN A 146 12.83 1.61 24.07
C ASN A 146 13.61 1.26 25.36
N ARG A 147 13.37 0.09 25.97
CA ARG A 147 14.11 -0.40 27.14
C ARG A 147 15.39 -1.15 26.76
N LEU A 148 15.37 -1.85 25.62
CA LEU A 148 16.50 -2.60 25.06
C LEU A 148 17.43 -1.72 24.23
N SER A 149 16.96 -0.56 23.76
CA SER A 149 17.80 0.47 23.18
C SER A 149 18.67 1.07 24.27
N VAL A 150 19.78 0.40 24.57
CA VAL A 150 20.87 0.95 25.37
C VAL A 150 21.43 2.15 24.60
N GLY A 151 21.08 3.35 25.06
CA GLY A 151 21.70 4.63 24.75
C GLY A 151 22.24 4.80 23.32
N ASN A 152 21.45 5.38 22.42
CA ASN A 152 22.06 6.30 21.47
C ASN A 152 22.39 7.58 22.24
N GLY A 153 23.59 7.60 22.83
CA GLY A 153 24.19 8.76 23.49
C GLY A 153 24.50 9.89 22.51
N TYR A 154 23.46 10.41 21.83
CA TYR A 154 23.50 11.66 21.09
C TYR A 154 22.41 12.60 21.62
N SER A 155 22.38 12.77 22.93
CA SER A 155 21.95 14.03 23.52
C SER A 155 23.12 14.52 24.36
N GLN A 156 23.84 15.51 23.83
CA GLN A 156 24.35 16.70 24.55
C GLN A 156 25.51 17.34 23.78
N PHE A 157 25.17 18.10 22.74
CA PHE A 157 25.89 19.35 22.45
C PHE A 157 24.88 20.49 22.32
N ARG A 158 24.10 20.71 23.39
CA ARG A 158 23.63 22.05 23.78
C ARG A 158 24.68 22.68 24.70
N GLY A 159 25.91 22.77 24.20
CA GLY A 159 26.98 23.57 24.80
C GLY A 159 27.02 24.91 24.07
N GLY A 160 26.67 25.99 24.75
CA GLY A 160 26.71 27.33 24.19
C GLY A 160 28.12 27.72 23.75
N PHE A 161 28.32 27.93 22.45
CA PHE A 161 29.44 28.69 21.93
C PHE A 161 28.96 30.13 21.65
N ARG A 162 29.18 31.00 22.64
CA ARG A 162 29.41 32.42 22.39
C ARG A 162 30.71 32.52 21.60
N GLY A 163 30.64 32.83 20.31
CA GLY A 163 31.86 32.90 19.49
C GLY A 163 31.60 33.26 18.03
N GLY A 164 31.26 34.52 17.78
CA GLY A 164 31.61 35.29 16.58
C GLY A 164 31.52 34.65 15.20
N TRP A 165 30.36 34.76 14.54
CA TRP A 165 30.30 34.91 13.09
C TRP A 165 29.77 36.29 12.74
N ARG A 166 30.68 37.27 12.81
CA ARG A 166 30.49 38.58 12.22
C ARG A 166 30.49 38.43 10.69
N SER A 167 29.33 38.69 10.10
CA SER A 167 29.14 39.60 8.96
C SER A 167 30.15 39.52 7.80
N SER A 168 29.72 38.98 6.66
CA SER A 168 30.31 39.32 5.35
C SER A 168 29.25 39.44 4.24
N TRP A 169 28.33 40.40 4.41
CA TRP A 169 27.53 40.96 3.30
C TRP A 169 27.37 42.47 3.50
N ASN A 170 28.48 43.20 3.60
CA ASN A 170 28.52 44.63 3.25
C ASN A 170 29.95 45.17 3.38
N ARG A 171 30.74 45.10 2.30
CA ARG A 171 31.86 46.00 2.06
C ARG A 171 32.10 46.17 0.58
N ARG A 172 31.43 47.16 -0.02
CA ARG A 172 31.97 47.99 -1.11
C ARG A 172 31.16 49.29 -1.23
N ARG A 173 31.32 50.15 -0.22
CA ARG A 173 31.11 51.60 -0.35
C ARG A 173 32.27 52.32 0.32
N GLY A 174 33.03 53.06 -0.48
CA GLY A 174 33.78 54.23 0.00
C GLY A 174 35.20 54.41 -0.55
N ARG A 175 35.42 55.60 -1.11
CA ARG A 175 36.68 56.24 -1.60
C ARG A 175 36.97 55.96 -3.09
N GLY A 176 37.03 56.93 -4.00
CA GLY A 176 36.97 58.40 -3.93
C GLY A 176 37.66 58.97 -5.18
N ARG A 177 37.22 60.18 -5.61
CA ARG A 177 37.87 61.14 -6.53
C ARG A 177 38.03 60.81 -8.03
N GLY A 178 37.66 61.81 -8.83
CA GLY A 178 37.86 61.97 -10.28
C GLY A 178 36.52 61.93 -11.01
N GLY A 179 36.02 62.94 -11.70
CA GLY A 179 36.59 64.18 -12.19
C GLY A 179 35.95 64.46 -13.55
N ARG A 180 35.17 65.54 -13.64
CA ARG A 180 34.81 66.30 -14.87
C ARG A 180 34.01 65.60 -15.99
N GLY A 181 32.86 66.18 -16.33
CA GLY A 181 32.26 66.03 -17.66
C GLY A 181 30.86 66.64 -17.80
N ARG A 182 30.80 67.96 -18.11
CA ARG A 182 29.85 68.73 -18.96
C ARG A 182 28.40 68.18 -19.09
N GLY A 183 27.34 68.88 -18.65
CA GLY A 183 26.66 70.00 -19.34
C GLY A 183 25.70 69.47 -20.43
N SER A 184 24.45 69.90 -20.68
CA SER A 184 23.67 71.09 -20.34
C SER A 184 22.20 70.88 -20.74
N ALA A 185 21.30 71.71 -20.18
CA ALA A 185 20.03 72.22 -20.75
C ALA A 185 18.76 71.32 -20.94
N SER A 186 17.80 71.54 -20.03
CA SER A 186 16.37 71.86 -20.25
C SER A 186 15.72 71.72 -21.64
N ARG A 187 14.54 71.07 -21.71
CA ARG A 187 13.22 71.72 -21.97
C ARG A 187 12.04 70.74 -21.88
N SER A 188 10.89 71.36 -21.63
CA SER A 188 9.56 70.89 -21.27
C SER A 188 8.62 70.60 -22.47
N ILE A 189 7.52 69.86 -22.20
CA ILE A 189 6.20 69.82 -22.90
C ILE A 189 6.23 69.07 -24.27
N ASP A 190 5.29 68.20 -24.67
CA ASP A 190 3.83 68.22 -24.54
C ASP A 190 3.18 66.82 -24.61
N LYS A 191 1.92 66.76 -24.17
CA LYS A 191 0.92 65.75 -24.51
C LYS A 191 0.34 66.04 -25.90
N SER A 192 0.04 65.01 -26.68
CA SER A 192 -1.15 65.02 -27.53
C SER A 192 -1.55 63.57 -27.89
N GLU A 193 -2.86 63.35 -27.66
CA GLU A 193 -3.82 62.33 -28.15
C GLU A 193 -3.33 61.00 -28.75
#